data_AF-A0A950L6B6-F1
#
_entry.id   AF-A0A950L6B6-F1
#
_cell.length_a   1.000
_cell.length_b   1.000
_cell.length_c   1.000
_cell.angle_alpha   90.00
_cell.angle_beta   90.00
_cell.angle_gamma   90.00
#
_symmetry.space_group_name_H-M   'P 1'
#
loop_
_entity.id
_entity.type
_entity.pdbx_description
1 polymer ?
#
loop_
_entity_poly.entity_id
_entity_poly.type
_entity_poly.pdbx_seq_one_letter_code
_entity_poly.pdbx_strand_id
1 'polypeptide(L)' 'MLFNSQVFILGFLPFVLGGYYALAAHRAARQARVVLASIAFYGWWDVRFVPLLVLLTIANWLIAQWFGMRRAQW' A
#
# COMPACT_ATOMS: atom_id res chain seq x y z
N MET A 1 -4.84 -10.10 -8.65
CA MET A 1 -6.15 -10.74 -8.34
C MET A 1 -7.21 -9.68 -8.56
N LEU A 2 -8.44 -10.02 -8.98
CA LEU A 2 -9.49 -9.02 -9.17
C LEU A 2 -10.24 -8.76 -7.84
N PHE A 3 -10.70 -7.53 -7.63
CA PHE A 3 -11.44 -7.15 -6.42
C PHE A 3 -12.76 -7.92 -6.26
N ASN A 4 -13.42 -8.29 -7.36
CA ASN A 4 -14.66 -9.07 -7.35
C ASN A 4 -14.42 -10.59 -7.25
N SER A 5 -13.18 -11.04 -7.16
CA SER A 5 -12.87 -12.48 -7.10
C SER A 5 -13.13 -13.05 -5.70
N GLN A 6 -13.60 -14.30 -5.66
CA GLN A 6 -13.84 -15.01 -4.39
C GLN A 6 -12.57 -15.12 -3.54
N VAL A 7 -11.41 -15.30 -4.18
CA VAL A 7 -10.10 -15.38 -3.53
C VAL A 7 -9.75 -14.07 -2.82
N PHE A 8 -10.10 -12.93 -3.43
CA PHE A 8 -9.91 -11.63 -2.80
C PHE A 8 -10.80 -11.49 -1.56
N ILE A 9 -12.10 -11.75 -1.69
CA ILE A 9 -13.09 -11.51 -0.63
C ILE A 9 -12.91 -12.47 0.55
N LEU A 10 -12.73 -13.77 0.28
CA LEU A 10 -12.70 -14.80 1.33
C LEU A 10 -11.29 -15.14 1.83
N GLY A 11 -10.24 -14.83 1.06
CA GLY A 11 -8.87 -15.15 1.43
C GLY A 11 -8.06 -13.91 1.77
N PHE A 12 -7.82 -13.08 0.75
CA PHE A 12 -6.91 -11.94 0.86
C PHE A 12 -7.41 -10.88 1.86
N LEU A 13 -8.66 -10.46 1.75
CA LEU A 13 -9.26 -9.42 2.60
C LEU A 13 -9.26 -9.79 4.09
N PRO A 14 -9.77 -10.96 4.53
CA PRO A 14 -9.75 -11.32 5.95
C PRO A 14 -8.33 -11.51 6.47
N PHE A 15 -7.40 -12.01 5.66
CA PHE A 15 -5.99 -12.10 6.05
C PHE A 15 -5.38 -10.72 6.29
N VAL A 16 -5.61 -9.76 5.38
CA VAL A 16 -5.07 -8.40 5.51
C VAL A 16 -5.69 -7.68 6.71
N LEU A 17 -7.01 -7.74 6.86
CA LEU A 17 -7.73 -7.13 7.98
C LEU A 17 -7.36 -7.76 9.33
N GLY A 18 -7.29 -9.08 9.40
CA GLY A 18 -6.85 -9.79 10.60
C GLY A 18 -5.46 -9.35 11.04
N GLY A 19 -4.51 -9.27 10.10
CA GLY A 19 -3.17 -8.74 10.38
C GLY A 19 -3.16 -7.26 10.78
N TYR A 20 -4.03 -6.43 10.17
CA TYR A 20 -4.15 -5.01 10.50
C TYR A 20 -4.61 -4.81 11.96
N TYR A 21 -5.64 -5.53 12.39
CA TYR A 21 -6.15 -5.44 13.76
C TYR A 21 -5.23 -6.12 14.78
N ALA A 22 -4.57 -7.22 14.41
CA ALA A 22 -3.56 -7.85 15.28
C ALA A 22 -2.38 -6.90 15.58
N LEU A 23 -2.03 -6.01 14.64
CA LEU A 23 -0.97 -5.02 14.79
C LEU A 23 -1.48 -3.68 15.33
N ALA A 24 -2.68 -3.61 15.92
CA ALA A 24 -3.29 -2.35 16.37
C ALA A 24 -2.42 -1.54 17.35
N ALA A 25 -1.64 -2.23 18.20
CA ALA A 25 -0.73 -1.59 19.16
C ALA A 25 0.50 -0.93 18.50
N HIS A 26 0.87 -1.33 17.28
CA HIS A 26 2.10 -0.89 16.61
C HIS A 26 1.79 -0.18 15.31
N ARG A 27 1.67 1.15 15.36
CA ARG A 27 1.30 1.99 14.20
C ARG A 27 2.16 1.69 12.96
N ALA A 28 3.48 1.65 13.11
CA ALA A 28 4.41 1.42 11.99
C ALA A 28 4.21 0.03 11.37
N ALA A 29 4.11 -1.03 12.19
CA ALA A 29 3.89 -2.39 11.71
C ALA A 29 2.53 -2.52 11.02
N ARG A 30 1.49 -1.86 11.55
CA ARG A 30 0.16 -1.80 10.95
C ARG A 30 0.16 -1.12 9.58
N GLN A 31 0.90 -0.02 9.44
CA GLN A 31 1.08 0.65 8.16
C GLN A 31 1.85 -0.24 7.17
N ALA A 32 2.94 -0.87 7.62
CA ALA A 32 3.72 -1.79 6.79
C ALA A 32 2.86 -2.96 6.29
N ARG A 33 1.98 -3.52 7.13
CA ARG A 33 1.04 -4.58 6.74
C ARG A 33 0.17 -4.17 5.55
N VAL A 34 -0.40 -2.97 5.57
CA VAL A 34 -1.24 -2.47 4.48
C VAL A 34 -0.42 -2.21 3.21
N VAL A 35 0.77 -1.61 3.34
CA VAL A 35 1.64 -1.33 2.20
C VAL A 35 2.07 -2.63 1.51
N LEU A 36 2.54 -3.61 2.29
CA LEU A 36 2.95 -4.92 1.76
C LEU A 36 1.78 -5.67 1.13
N ALA A 37 0.60 -5.62 1.75
CA ALA A 37 -0.62 -6.19 1.18
C ALA A 37 -0.95 -5.54 -0.17
N SER A 38 -0.92 -4.22 -0.27
CA SER A 38 -1.15 -3.50 -1.53
C SER A 38 -0.16 -3.90 -2.61
N ILE A 39 1.14 -3.97 -2.29
CA ILE A 39 2.17 -4.40 -3.25
C ILE A 39 1.92 -5.85 -3.71
N ALA A 40 1.61 -6.76 -2.79
CA ALA A 40 1.27 -8.15 -3.13
C ALA A 40 0.02 -8.24 -4.01
N PHE A 41 -1.00 -7.42 -3.73
CA PHE A 41 -2.23 -7.37 -4.52
C PHE A 41 -1.98 -6.94 -5.96
N TYR A 42 -1.24 -5.84 -6.14
CA TYR A 42 -0.91 -5.32 -7.47
C TYR A 42 0.09 -6.22 -8.21
N GLY A 43 1.07 -6.80 -7.51
CA GLY A 43 2.03 -7.73 -8.07
C GLY A 43 1.44 -9.08 -8.49
N TRP A 44 0.26 -9.43 -8.00
CA TRP A 44 -0.42 -10.68 -8.37
C TRP A 44 -0.72 -10.78 -9.88
N TRP A 45 -0.94 -9.66 -10.56
CA TRP A 45 -1.20 -9.67 -11.99
C TRP A 45 0.10 -9.86 -12.79
N ASP A 46 1.08 -8.99 -12.54
CA ASP A 46 2.41 -9.09 -13.13
C ASP A 46 3.41 -8.31 -12.25
N VAL A 47 4.35 -9.07 -11.67
CA VAL A 47 5.36 -8.55 -10.73
C VAL A 47 6.30 -7.53 -11.37
N ARG A 48 6.45 -7.51 -12.70
CA ARG A 48 7.34 -6.58 -13.42
C ARG A 48 6.89 -5.13 -13.28
N PHE A 49 5.61 -4.89 -12.98
CA PHE A 49 5.09 -3.54 -12.76
C PHE A 49 5.22 -3.07 -11.30
N VAL A 50 5.61 -3.95 -10.36
CA VAL A 50 5.78 -3.57 -8.95
C VAL A 50 6.88 -2.51 -8.77
N PRO A 51 8.08 -2.63 -9.37
CA PRO A 51 9.10 -1.59 -9.29
C PRO A 51 8.59 -0.23 -9.80
N LEU A 52 7.83 -0.24 -10.91
CA LEU A 52 7.23 0.97 -11.47
C LEU A 52 6.23 1.60 -10.50
N LEU A 53 5.34 0.80 -9.90
CA LEU A 53 4.36 1.26 -8.92
C LEU A 53 5.02 1.87 -7.68
N VAL A 54 6.05 1.20 -7.14
CA VAL A 54 6.78 1.68 -5.96
C VAL A 54 7.52 2.97 -6.29
N LEU A 55 8.25 3.00 -7.40
CA LEU A 55 9.00 4.18 -7.83
C LEU A 55 8.07 5.38 -8.04
N LEU A 56 6.96 5.17 -8.74
CA LEU A 56 5.98 6.22 -9.02
C LEU A 56 5.32 6.74 -7.74
N THR A 57 5.01 5.85 -6.79
CA THR A 57 4.43 6.22 -5.49
C THR A 57 5.40 7.08 -4.69
N ILE A 58 6.67 6.67 -4.61
CA ILE A 58 7.73 7.41 -3.90
C ILE A 58 7.97 8.76 -4.57
N ALA A 59 8.10 8.79 -5.90
CA ALA A 59 8.32 10.02 -6.65
C ALA A 59 7.18 11.03 -6.43
N ASN A 60 5.92 10.59 -6.53
CA ASN A 60 4.77 11.45 -6.26
C ASN A 60 4.76 11.97 -4.83
N TRP A 61 5.06 11.11 -3.85
CA TRP A 61 5.13 11.53 -2.45
C TRP A 61 6.23 12.57 -2.23
N LEU A 62 7.43 12.40 -2.81
CA LEU A 62 8.52 13.37 -2.72
C LEU A 62 8.16 14.71 -3.37
N ILE A 63 7.52 14.69 -4.54
CA ILE A 63 7.06 15.91 -5.22
C ILE A 63 6.02 16.64 -4.38
N ALA A 64 5.05 15.92 -3.81
CA ALA A 64 4.02 16.49 -2.95
C ALA A 64 4.63 17.11 -1.68
N GLN A 65 5.59 16.42 -1.06
CA GLN A 65 6.32 16.95 0.10
C GLN A 65 7.11 18.21 -0.26
N TRP A 66 7.82 18.22 -1.38
CA TRP A 66 8.58 19.37 -1.87
C TRP A 66 7.66 20.58 -2.15
N PHE A 67 6.50 20.34 -2.75
CA PHE A 67 5.51 21.39 -2.99
C PHE A 67 4.88 21.92 -1.69
N GLY A 68 4.56 21.02 -0.74
CA GLY A 68 4.04 21.40 0.57
C GLY A 68 5.01 22.27 1.38
N MET A 69 6.32 21.96 1.33
CA MET A 69 7.37 22.77 1.94
C MET A 69 7.44 24.18 1.35
N ARG A 70 7.24 24.32 0.03
CA ARG A 70 7.23 25.62 -0.67
C ARG A 70 6.00 26.46 -0.37
N ARG A 71 4.87 25.84 -0.01
CA ARG A 71 3.62 26.54 0.33
C ARG A 71 3.60 27.11 1.75
N ALA A 72 4.43 26.60 2.66
CA ALA A 72 4.61 27.12 4.01
C ALA A 72 5.53 28.38 4.08
N GLN A 73 6.06 28.83 2.94
CA GLN A 73 6.95 29.98 2.82
C GLN A 73 6.26 31.23 2.23
N TRP A 74 4.96 31.15 1.96
CA TRP A 74 4.07 32.27 1.62
C TRP A 74 3.12 32.52 2.79
#